data_AF-A0A1H9XRH2-F1
#
_entry.id   AF-A0A1H9XRH2-F1
#
_cell.length_a   1.000
_cell.length_b   1.000
_cell.length_c   1.000
_cell.angle_alpha   90.00
_cell.angle_beta   90.00
_cell.angle_gamma   90.00
#
_symmetry.space_group_name_H-M   'P 1'
#
loop_
_entity.id
_entity.type
_entity.pdbx_description
1 polymer ?
#
loop_
_entity_poly.entity_id
_entity_poly.type
_entity_poly.pdbx_seq_one_letter_code
_entity_poly.pdbx_strand_id
1 'polypeptide(L)'
;MKERGQHVNWRSLKVKQSQVTPAKVKDGYVVDVLAEDRPSKVIAKDGTVVSTSKGSKLAFRTSVVWRTDGWKVSDSKLVTG
;
A
#
# COMPACT_ATOMS: atom_id res chain seq x y z
N MET A 1 -14.28 -12.17 -2.13
CA MET A 1 -13.49 -13.40 -1.87
C MET A 1 -12.62 -13.63 -3.09
N LYS A 2 -11.29 -13.75 -2.97
CA LYS A 2 -10.41 -14.10 -4.11
C LYS A 2 -10.36 -15.62 -4.23
N GLU A 3 -10.67 -16.18 -5.38
CA GLU A 3 -10.63 -17.63 -5.59
C GLU A 3 -9.22 -18.10 -5.98
N ARG A 4 -8.92 -19.38 -5.71
CA ARG A 4 -7.63 -20.00 -6.00
C ARG A 4 -7.38 -19.96 -7.51
N GLY A 5 -6.28 -19.32 -7.95
CA GLY A 5 -5.89 -19.23 -9.36
C GLY A 5 -6.23 -17.91 -10.06
N GLN A 6 -6.87 -16.96 -9.38
CA GLN A 6 -7.00 -15.59 -9.86
C GLN A 6 -5.76 -14.76 -9.47
N HIS A 7 -5.34 -13.87 -10.35
CA HIS A 7 -4.32 -12.86 -10.02
C HIS A 7 -4.86 -11.45 -10.30
N VAL A 8 -4.34 -10.49 -9.55
CA VAL A 8 -4.60 -9.07 -9.81
C VAL A 8 -3.43 -8.57 -10.63
N ASN A 9 -3.71 -7.96 -11.78
CA ASN A 9 -2.69 -7.20 -12.49
C ASN A 9 -2.47 -5.88 -11.72
N TRP A 10 -1.68 -5.97 -10.65
CA TRP A 10 -1.45 -4.86 -9.74
C TRP A 10 -0.32 -3.99 -10.29
N ARG A 11 -0.64 -2.72 -10.55
CA ARG A 11 0.37 -1.69 -10.75
C ARG A 11 0.76 -1.14 -9.37
N SER A 12 2.04 -0.88 -9.14
CA SER A 12 2.50 -0.26 -7.90
C SER A 12 1.70 1.00 -7.58
N LEU A 13 1.34 1.18 -6.30
CA LEU A 13 0.67 2.39 -5.83
C LEU A 13 1.50 3.63 -6.20
N LYS A 14 0.84 4.69 -6.68
CA LYS A 14 1.53 5.96 -6.92
C LYS A 14 1.54 6.77 -5.62
N VAL A 15 2.71 6.93 -5.02
CA VAL A 15 2.90 7.87 -3.89
C VAL A 15 2.70 9.28 -4.42
N LYS A 16 1.80 10.03 -3.79
CA LYS A 16 1.52 11.43 -4.11
C LYS A 16 2.22 12.38 -3.16
N GLN A 17 2.19 12.04 -1.88
CA GLN A 17 2.79 12.83 -0.83
C GLN A 17 3.21 11.92 0.31
N SER A 18 4.31 12.28 0.97
CA SER A 18 4.76 11.67 2.21
C SER A 18 5.20 12.75 3.16
N GLN A 19 4.81 12.63 4.42
CA GLN A 19 5.24 13.54 5.49
C GLN A 19 5.78 12.71 6.65
N VAL A 20 7.00 13.03 7.08
CA VAL A 20 7.57 12.45 8.30
C VAL A 20 7.06 13.27 9.48
N THR A 21 6.38 12.61 10.40
CA THR A 21 6.02 13.21 11.67
C THR A 21 7.11 12.86 12.69
N PRO A 22 7.74 13.84 13.34
CA PRO A 22 8.75 13.61 14.38
C PRO A 22 8.07 13.16 15.69
N ALA A 23 7.21 12.15 15.62
CA ALA A 23 6.83 11.34 16.76
C ALA A 23 7.90 10.27 16.89
N LYS A 24 8.83 10.48 17.83
CA LYS A 24 9.88 9.50 18.13
C LYS A 24 9.21 8.29 18.76
N VAL A 25 8.84 7.30 17.95
CA VAL A 25 8.60 5.96 18.46
C VAL A 25 9.95 5.48 18.98
N LYS A 26 9.99 4.75 20.09
CA LYS A 26 11.21 4.44 20.87
C LYS A 26 12.47 4.13 20.02
N ASP A 27 12.31 3.56 18.82
CA ASP A 27 13.38 3.26 17.86
C ASP A 27 13.05 3.60 16.37
N GLY A 28 12.15 4.56 16.09
CA GLY A 28 11.72 4.82 14.70
C GLY A 28 10.94 6.13 14.46
N TYR A 29 10.54 6.33 13.20
CA TYR A 29 9.74 7.48 12.73
C TYR A 29 8.38 7.02 12.23
N VAL A 30 7.40 7.91 12.31
CA VAL A 30 6.10 7.73 11.66
C VAL A 30 6.07 8.56 10.38
N VAL A 31 5.68 7.93 9.28
CA VAL A 31 5.52 8.54 7.96
C VAL A 31 4.08 8.38 7.52
N ASP A 32 3.39 9.49 7.35
CA ASP A 32 2.06 9.51 6.74
C ASP A 32 2.22 9.62 5.21
N VAL A 33 1.59 8.71 4.48
CA VAL A 33 1.73 8.55 3.03
C VAL A 33 0.37 8.61 2.37
N LEU A 34 0.19 9.57 1.46
CA LEU A 34 -0.96 9.62 0.56
C LEU A 34 -0.59 8.92 -0.74
N ALA A 35 -1.34 7.87 -1.05
CA ALA A 35 -1.15 7.04 -2.24
C ALA A 35 -2.42 6.96 -3.07
N GLU A 36 -2.23 6.71 -4.36
CA GLU A 36 -3.33 6.47 -5.31
C GLU A 36 -3.18 5.06 -5.88
N ASP A 37 -4.20 4.23 -5.65
CA ASP A 37 -4.41 2.98 -6.37
C ASP A 37 -5.16 3.27 -7.67
N ARG A 38 -4.65 2.72 -8.76
CA ARG A 38 -5.28 2.89 -10.08
C ARG A 38 -6.27 1.75 -10.31
N PRO A 39 -7.28 1.95 -11.19
CA PRO A 39 -8.13 0.87 -11.65
C PRO A 39 -7.30 -0.33 -12.10
N SER A 40 -7.66 -1.52 -11.62
CA SER A 40 -6.97 -2.78 -11.90
C SER A 40 -7.96 -3.86 -12.28
N LYS A 41 -7.50 -4.83 -13.08
CA LYS A 41 -8.31 -5.96 -13.52
C LYS A 41 -7.95 -7.20 -12.70
N VAL A 42 -8.96 -7.95 -12.29
CA VAL A 42 -8.79 -9.31 -11.77
C VAL A 42 -8.95 -10.26 -12.94
N ILE A 43 -7.93 -11.08 -13.17
CA ILE A 43 -7.84 -11.98 -14.31
C ILE A 43 -7.90 -13.41 -13.78
N ALA A 44 -8.84 -14.19 -14.32
CA ALA A 44 -8.96 -15.62 -14.05
C ALA A 44 -7.84 -16.41 -14.74
N LYS A 45 -7.71 -17.69 -14.39
CA LYS A 45 -6.63 -18.56 -14.89
C LYS A 45 -6.66 -18.72 -16.42
N ASP A 46 -7.85 -18.63 -17.02
CA ASP A 46 -8.09 -18.73 -18.47
C ASP A 46 -7.82 -17.40 -19.21
N GLY A 47 -7.43 -16.33 -18.50
CA GLY A 47 -7.20 -15.00 -19.08
C GLY A 47 -8.45 -14.10 -19.09
N THR A 48 -9.61 -14.60 -18.66
CA THR A 48 -10.85 -13.82 -18.62
C THR A 48 -10.80 -12.76 -17.52
N VAL A 49 -11.26 -11.54 -17.82
CA VAL A 49 -11.41 -10.47 -16.82
C VAL A 49 -12.69 -10.71 -16.02
N VAL A 50 -12.55 -11.07 -14.75
CA VAL A 50 -13.70 -11.39 -13.89
C VAL A 50 -14.20 -10.19 -13.09
N SER A 51 -13.36 -9.18 -12.88
CA SER A 51 -13.79 -7.91 -12.28
C SER A 51 -12.79 -6.79 -12.55
N THR A 52 -13.25 -5.55 -12.37
CA THR A 52 -12.41 -4.35 -12.45
C THR A 52 -12.58 -3.53 -11.17
N SER A 53 -11.47 -3.22 -10.50
CA SER A 53 -11.41 -2.25 -9.40
C SER A 53 -11.47 -0.83 -9.97
N LYS A 54 -12.16 0.08 -9.28
CA LYS A 54 -12.24 1.50 -9.67
C LYS A 54 -10.98 2.31 -9.27
N GLY A 55 -10.01 1.69 -8.60
CA GLY A 55 -8.92 2.42 -7.95
C GLY A 55 -9.42 3.16 -6.70
N SER A 56 -8.51 3.78 -5.95
CA SER A 56 -8.83 4.44 -4.68
C SER A 56 -7.73 5.41 -4.26
N LYS A 57 -8.11 6.48 -3.55
CA LYS A 57 -7.14 7.30 -2.79
C LYS A 57 -7.00 6.70 -1.40
N LEU A 58 -5.77 6.43 -1.00
CA LEU A 58 -5.44 5.72 0.24
C LEU A 58 -4.52 6.60 1.07
N ALA A 59 -4.79 6.68 2.37
CA ALA A 59 -3.90 7.29 3.35
C ALA A 59 -3.32 6.19 4.23
N PHE A 60 -2.00 6.11 4.30
CA PHE A 60 -1.30 5.16 5.15
C PHE A 60 -0.55 5.89 6.25
N ARG A 61 -0.58 5.33 7.45
CA ARG A 61 0.35 5.67 8.52
C ARG A 61 1.35 4.53 8.64
N THR A 62 2.62 4.82 8.35
CA THR A 62 3.69 3.82 8.29
C THR A 62 4.74 4.11 9.34
N SER A 63 5.03 3.14 10.20
CA SER A 63 6.18 3.21 11.12
C SER A 63 7.41 2.64 10.43
N VAL A 64 8.51 3.39 10.47
CA VAL A 64 9.79 2.98 9.88
C VAL A 64 10.88 2.98 10.93
N VAL A 65 11.75 1.98 10.85
CA VAL A 65 12.91 1.79 11.73
C VAL A 65 14.16 1.63 10.89
N TRP A 66 15.27 2.22 11.31
CA TRP A 66 16.56 1.99 10.67
C TRP A 66 17.12 0.63 11.14
N ARG A 67 17.44 -0.25 10.20
CA ARG A 67 18.11 -1.53 10.46
C ARG A 67 19.50 -1.52 9.80
N THR A 68 20.24 -2.62 9.93
CA THR A 68 21.64 -2.73 9.46
C THR A 68 21.82 -2.42 7.98
N ASP A 69 20.78 -2.61 7.15
CA ASP A 69 20.78 -2.39 5.70
C ASP A 69 19.83 -1.26 5.24
N GLY A 70 19.39 -0.40 6.16
CA GLY A 70 18.60 0.81 5.86
C GLY A 70 17.19 0.84 6.47
N TRP A 71 16.34 1.72 5.95
CA TRP A 71 14.96 1.90 6.42
C TRP A 71 14.11 0.67 6.14
N LYS A 72 13.46 0.15 7.18
CA LYS A 72 12.45 -0.91 7.07
C LYS A 72 11.11 -0.43 7.60
N VAL A 73 10.04 -0.84 6.93
CA VAL A 73 8.68 -0.68 7.44
C VAL A 73 8.46 -1.70 8.55
N SER A 74 8.15 -1.23 9.76
CA SER A 74 7.82 -2.09 10.90
C SER A 74 6.32 -2.29 11.09
N ASP A 75 5.52 -1.29 10.71
CA ASP A 75 4.05 -1.34 10.74
C ASP A 75 3.49 -0.41 9.67
N SER A 76 2.35 -0.74 9.08
CA SER A 76 1.63 0.13 8.15
C SER A 76 0.14 -0.11 8.27
N LYS A 77 -0.61 0.97 8.45
CA LYS A 77 -2.07 0.92 8.64
C LYS A 77 -2.75 1.88 7.69
N LEU A 78 -3.87 1.44 7.12
CA LEU A 78 -4.77 2.32 6.40
C LEU A 78 -5.44 3.26 7.40
N VAL A 79 -5.37 4.56 7.15
CA VAL A 79 -6.09 5.58 7.92
C VAL A 79 -7.43 5.79 7.24
N THR A 80 -8.50 5.33 7.90
CA THR A 80 -9.87 5.64 7.51
C THR A 80 -10.31 6.87 8.29
N GLY A 81 -10.67 7.94 7.57
CA GLY A 81 -11.30 9.13 8.13
C GLY A 81 -12.77 8.90 8.46
#